data_AF-A0A6I1I569-F1
#
_entry.id   AF-A0A6I1I569-F1
#
_cell.length_a   1.000
_cell.length_b   1.000
_cell.length_c   1.000
_cell.angle_alpha   90.00
_cell.angle_beta   90.00
_cell.angle_gamma   90.00
#
_symmetry.space_group_name_H-M   'P 1'
#
loop_
_entity.id
_entity.type
_entity.pdbx_description
1 polymer ?
#
loop_
_entity_poly.entity_id
_entity_poly.type
_entity_poly.pdbx_seq_one_letter_code
_entity_poly.pdbx_strand_id
1 'polypeptide(L)'
;QGAAAVGAGLSAAQAGITVAAYNSGSPAAAAQVIAFGWIKPDVQAKGAASAFVAASGQQAALAPFFTRFLLNCDQWDGYNSERKNLMAHLKTNAIGNVVAITGDIHSFFAGTVSDDFDAAGGGTPVMVDLVSAGVSSDSFFSYLKSAAGTMGDIGTLVSYPLAIPVTGVGTVNLDVNLLDYTMGKAVPTVDSLLEQLRVQLRGALAAKGVPEAQLDATVAAVQAGLKASTDFSVTLLGLAQQLSGLGNNPWIKHLNTDAQGYTVVTLTPGKLVAQFKQVNKLVGTAAPSNVIARVTTATVTAGAAAVVVS
;
A
#
# COMPACT_ATOMS: atom_id res chain seq x y z
N GLN A 1 -39.26 2.05 -13.59
CA GLN A 1 -38.00 1.79 -12.85
C GLN A 1 -37.09 0.83 -13.62
N GLY A 2 -37.55 -0.37 -14.02
CA GLY A 2 -36.74 -1.31 -14.83
C GLY A 2 -36.24 -0.75 -16.18
N ALA A 3 -37.06 0.01 -16.91
CA ALA A 3 -36.66 0.63 -18.18
C ALA A 3 -35.54 1.68 -18.04
N ALA A 4 -35.50 2.43 -16.92
CA ALA A 4 -34.44 3.40 -16.64
C ALA A 4 -33.11 2.70 -16.28
N ALA A 5 -33.18 1.56 -15.59
CA ALA A 5 -32.02 0.72 -15.29
C ALA A 5 -31.42 0.08 -16.56
N VAL A 6 -32.27 -0.37 -17.50
CA VAL A 6 -31.83 -0.87 -18.81
C VAL A 6 -31.22 0.25 -19.66
N GLY A 7 -31.80 1.45 -19.64
CA GLY A 7 -31.24 2.64 -20.30
C GLY A 7 -29.87 3.07 -19.74
N ALA A 8 -29.54 2.67 -18.50
CA ALA A 8 -28.25 2.89 -17.87
C ALA A 8 -27.22 1.78 -18.15
N GLY A 9 -27.52 0.81 -19.03
CA GLY A 9 -26.59 -0.24 -19.46
C GLY A 9 -26.75 -1.60 -18.78
N LEU A 10 -27.80 -1.81 -17.96
CA LEU A 10 -28.09 -3.11 -17.35
C LEU A 10 -28.91 -4.01 -18.28
N SER A 11 -28.67 -5.33 -18.23
CA SER A 11 -29.54 -6.31 -18.88
C SER A 11 -30.93 -6.34 -18.21
N ALA A 12 -31.93 -6.88 -18.91
CA ALA A 12 -33.29 -7.00 -18.35
C ALA A 12 -33.32 -7.79 -17.04
N ALA A 13 -32.48 -8.83 -16.89
CA ALA A 13 -32.36 -9.61 -15.67
C ALA A 13 -31.74 -8.79 -14.51
N GLN A 14 -30.70 -8.00 -14.80
CA GLN A 14 -30.06 -7.13 -13.81
C GLN A 14 -30.98 -5.98 -13.36
N ALA A 15 -31.76 -5.42 -14.29
CA ALA A 15 -32.79 -4.44 -13.98
C ALA A 15 -33.89 -5.04 -13.08
N GLY A 16 -34.25 -6.31 -13.27
CA GLY A 16 -35.18 -7.04 -12.40
C GLY A 16 -34.68 -7.18 -10.96
N ILE A 17 -33.42 -7.59 -10.77
CA ILE A 17 -32.79 -7.72 -9.44
C ILE A 17 -32.73 -6.35 -8.74
N THR A 18 -32.41 -5.30 -9.49
CA THR A 18 -32.36 -3.92 -8.99
C THR A 18 -33.70 -3.45 -8.44
N VAL A 19 -34.79 -3.69 -9.18
CA VAL A 19 -36.14 -3.32 -8.76
C VAL A 19 -36.56 -4.12 -7.52
N ALA A 20 -36.19 -5.40 -7.43
CA ALA A 20 -36.47 -6.21 -6.26
C ALA A 20 -35.74 -5.70 -5.00
N ALA A 21 -34.46 -5.33 -5.11
CA ALA A 21 -33.68 -4.77 -4.01
C ALA A 21 -34.15 -3.37 -3.59
N TYR A 22 -34.58 -2.54 -4.54
CA TYR A 22 -35.18 -1.23 -4.23
C TYR A 22 -36.50 -1.39 -3.46
N ASN A 23 -37.34 -2.34 -3.90
CA ASN A 23 -38.63 -2.64 -3.26
C ASN A 23 -38.50 -3.31 -1.89
N SER A 24 -37.31 -3.79 -1.50
CA SER A 24 -37.05 -4.32 -0.15
C SER A 24 -36.80 -3.22 0.91
N GLY A 25 -36.97 -1.94 0.56
CA GLY A 25 -36.92 -0.83 1.52
C GLY A 25 -35.51 -0.33 1.86
N SER A 26 -34.46 -0.75 1.15
CA SER A 26 -33.09 -0.26 1.35
C SER A 26 -32.45 0.20 0.02
N PRO A 27 -32.73 1.45 -0.40
CA PRO A 27 -32.17 2.01 -1.64
C PRO A 27 -30.64 1.98 -1.68
N ALA A 28 -29.97 2.13 -0.54
CA ALA A 28 -28.52 2.05 -0.43
C ALA A 28 -27.99 0.63 -0.72
N ALA A 29 -28.64 -0.41 -0.20
CA ALA A 29 -28.27 -1.80 -0.50
C ALA A 29 -28.50 -2.12 -1.98
N ALA A 30 -29.61 -1.65 -2.56
CA ALA A 30 -29.88 -1.80 -4.00
C ALA A 30 -28.79 -1.12 -4.85
N ALA A 31 -28.39 0.10 -4.50
CA ALA A 31 -27.31 0.82 -5.17
C ALA A 31 -25.97 0.07 -5.07
N GLN A 32 -25.65 -0.52 -3.91
CA GLN A 32 -24.44 -1.31 -3.74
C GLN A 32 -24.45 -2.60 -4.56
N VAL A 33 -25.59 -3.30 -4.65
CA VAL A 33 -25.73 -4.49 -5.51
C VAL A 33 -25.44 -4.13 -6.97
N ILE A 34 -25.92 -2.98 -7.44
CA ILE A 34 -25.64 -2.51 -8.81
C ILE A 34 -24.16 -2.14 -8.97
N ALA A 35 -23.65 -1.32 -8.07
CA ALA A 35 -22.29 -0.80 -8.13
C ALA A 35 -21.25 -1.91 -8.07
N PHE A 36 -21.36 -2.82 -7.10
CA PHE A 36 -20.37 -3.88 -6.88
C PHE A 36 -20.65 -5.16 -7.68
N GLY A 37 -21.91 -5.47 -7.97
CA GLY A 37 -22.28 -6.67 -8.71
C GLY A 37 -22.11 -6.52 -10.22
N TRP A 38 -22.34 -5.32 -10.78
CA TRP A 38 -22.45 -5.14 -12.23
C TRP A 38 -21.57 -4.03 -12.79
N ILE A 39 -21.60 -2.83 -12.19
CA ILE A 39 -20.82 -1.69 -12.70
C ILE A 39 -19.33 -1.97 -12.50
N LYS A 40 -18.90 -2.34 -11.29
CA LYS A 40 -17.49 -2.58 -10.98
C LYS A 40 -16.85 -3.63 -11.91
N PRO A 41 -17.42 -4.84 -12.12
CA PRO A 41 -16.85 -5.80 -13.06
C PRO A 41 -16.76 -5.29 -14.51
N ASP A 42 -17.77 -4.56 -14.99
CA ASP A 42 -17.75 -3.99 -16.35
C ASP A 42 -16.66 -2.91 -16.49
N VAL A 43 -16.56 -2.00 -15.50
CA VAL A 43 -15.51 -0.97 -15.45
C VAL A 43 -14.12 -1.59 -15.32
N GLN A 44 -13.94 -2.63 -14.51
CA GLN A 44 -12.67 -3.35 -14.41
C GLN A 44 -12.28 -4.01 -15.73
N ALA A 45 -13.24 -4.55 -16.48
CA ALA A 45 -13.00 -5.21 -17.75
C ALA A 45 -12.75 -4.23 -18.92
N LYS A 46 -13.47 -3.10 -18.94
CA LYS A 46 -13.51 -2.18 -20.11
C LYS A 46 -12.86 -0.83 -19.87
N GLY A 47 -12.51 -0.49 -18.64
CA GLY A 47 -11.96 0.80 -18.26
C GLY A 47 -12.79 1.98 -18.77
N ALA A 48 -12.15 2.94 -19.44
CA ALA A 48 -12.79 4.12 -20.01
C ALA A 48 -13.85 3.81 -21.10
N ALA A 49 -13.77 2.62 -21.71
CA ALA A 49 -14.74 2.15 -22.70
C ALA A 49 -16.00 1.54 -22.07
N SER A 50 -16.08 1.45 -20.74
CA SER A 50 -17.31 1.04 -20.05
C SER A 50 -18.46 2.00 -20.37
N ALA A 51 -19.63 1.43 -20.69
CA ALA A 51 -20.84 2.22 -20.92
C ALA A 51 -21.25 3.01 -19.66
N PHE A 52 -20.95 2.49 -18.46
CA PHE A 52 -21.21 3.17 -17.20
C PHE A 52 -20.28 4.37 -17.00
N VAL A 53 -19.01 4.25 -17.38
CA VAL A 53 -18.05 5.36 -17.35
C VAL A 53 -18.46 6.43 -18.37
N ALA A 54 -18.84 6.04 -19.59
CA ALA A 54 -19.36 6.96 -20.60
C ALA A 54 -20.61 7.70 -20.13
N ALA A 55 -21.60 6.98 -19.61
CA ALA A 55 -22.86 7.55 -19.14
C ALA A 55 -22.69 8.47 -17.92
N SER A 56 -21.64 8.29 -17.11
CA SER A 56 -21.35 9.15 -15.97
C SER A 56 -20.90 10.57 -16.37
N GLY A 57 -20.45 10.77 -17.62
CA GLY A 57 -19.80 12.01 -18.05
C GLY A 57 -18.39 12.23 -17.48
N GLN A 58 -17.86 11.27 -16.69
CA GLN A 58 -16.56 11.35 -16.02
C GLN A 58 -15.42 10.66 -16.78
N GLN A 59 -15.60 10.36 -18.09
CA GLN A 59 -14.59 9.66 -18.88
C GLN A 59 -13.19 10.28 -18.80
N ALA A 60 -13.09 11.60 -18.95
CA ALA A 60 -11.81 12.30 -18.88
C ALA A 60 -11.20 12.27 -17.47
N ALA A 61 -12.02 12.41 -16.42
CA ALA A 61 -11.57 12.38 -15.03
C ALA A 61 -11.12 10.97 -14.59
N LEU A 62 -11.77 9.93 -15.11
CA LEU A 62 -11.48 8.53 -14.78
C LEU A 62 -10.41 7.90 -15.68
N ALA A 63 -10.14 8.45 -16.88
CA ALA A 63 -9.16 7.91 -17.82
C ALA A 63 -7.78 7.61 -17.18
N PRO A 64 -7.21 8.48 -16.31
CA PRO A 64 -5.95 8.19 -15.66
C PRO A 64 -5.95 6.90 -14.82
N PHE A 65 -7.08 6.51 -14.20
CA PHE A 65 -7.18 5.29 -13.39
C PHE A 65 -7.08 3.99 -14.21
N PHE A 66 -7.26 4.09 -15.53
CA PHE A 66 -7.12 2.96 -16.46
C PHE A 66 -5.77 2.94 -17.18
N THR A 67 -4.89 3.89 -16.87
CA THR A 67 -3.56 3.97 -17.45
C THR A 67 -2.63 3.01 -16.71
N ARG A 68 -1.88 2.20 -17.46
CA ARG A 68 -0.79 1.40 -16.89
C ARG A 68 0.46 2.27 -16.77
N PHE A 69 0.99 2.37 -15.57
CA PHE A 69 2.23 3.09 -15.29
C PHE A 69 3.37 2.12 -15.07
N LEU A 70 4.48 2.33 -15.76
CA LEU A 70 5.76 1.78 -15.34
C LEU A 70 6.30 2.74 -14.26
N LEU A 71 6.19 2.34 -13.00
CA LEU A 71 6.54 3.20 -11.87
C LEU A 71 8.05 3.45 -11.77
N ASN A 72 8.86 2.47 -12.16
CA ASN A 72 10.30 2.59 -12.17
C ASN A 72 10.92 1.71 -13.26
N CYS A 73 11.48 2.34 -14.31
CA CYS A 73 12.18 1.63 -15.38
C CYS A 73 13.67 1.42 -15.10
N ASP A 74 14.21 2.02 -14.04
CA ASP A 74 15.62 1.86 -13.64
C ASP A 74 15.82 0.59 -12.79
N GLN A 75 14.73 0.02 -12.27
CA GLN A 75 14.73 -1.26 -11.58
C GLN A 75 14.58 -2.45 -12.53
N TRP A 76 14.69 -3.66 -11.98
CA TRP A 76 14.51 -4.91 -12.74
C TRP A 76 13.16 -5.03 -13.47
N ASP A 77 12.13 -4.28 -13.07
CA ASP A 77 10.86 -4.18 -13.81
C ASP A 77 11.02 -3.55 -15.20
N GLY A 78 12.01 -2.67 -15.40
CA GLY A 78 12.39 -2.12 -16.71
C GLY A 78 13.18 -3.10 -17.60
N TYR A 79 13.72 -4.17 -17.01
CA TYR A 79 14.57 -5.18 -17.66
C TYR A 79 13.95 -6.58 -17.53
N ASN A 80 12.65 -6.68 -17.84
CA ASN A 80 11.85 -7.87 -17.58
C ASN A 80 12.40 -9.12 -18.31
N SER A 81 12.90 -8.98 -19.54
CA SER A 81 13.49 -10.09 -20.30
C SER A 81 14.75 -10.64 -19.63
N GLU A 82 15.64 -9.76 -19.16
CA GLU A 82 16.87 -10.12 -18.46
C GLU A 82 16.56 -10.76 -17.10
N ARG A 83 15.58 -10.22 -16.37
CA ARG A 83 15.10 -10.83 -15.12
C ARG A 83 14.61 -12.25 -15.36
N LYS A 84 13.74 -12.46 -16.36
CA LYS A 84 13.23 -13.80 -16.72
C LYS A 84 14.36 -14.75 -17.08
N ASN A 85 15.35 -14.30 -17.86
CA ASN A 85 16.50 -15.13 -18.21
C ASN A 85 17.29 -15.58 -16.96
N LEU A 86 17.56 -14.67 -16.03
CA LEU A 86 18.25 -15.00 -14.77
C LEU A 86 17.41 -15.95 -13.92
N MET A 87 16.12 -15.68 -13.75
CA MET A 87 15.25 -16.52 -12.90
C MET A 87 15.04 -17.92 -13.51
N ALA A 88 14.90 -18.01 -14.84
CA ALA A 88 14.84 -19.28 -15.56
C ALA A 88 16.13 -20.09 -15.39
N HIS A 89 17.30 -19.44 -15.36
CA HIS A 89 18.57 -20.10 -15.06
C HIS A 89 18.57 -20.70 -13.65
N LEU A 90 18.15 -19.94 -12.63
CA LEU A 90 18.05 -20.43 -11.24
C LEU A 90 17.12 -21.64 -11.15
N LYS A 91 15.93 -21.55 -11.76
CA LYS A 91 14.93 -22.61 -11.79
C LYS A 91 15.45 -23.87 -12.47
N THR A 92 15.99 -23.74 -13.69
CA THR A 92 16.42 -24.87 -14.53
C THR A 92 17.58 -25.64 -13.89
N ASN A 93 18.46 -24.94 -13.17
CA ASN A 93 19.61 -25.53 -12.50
C ASN A 93 19.34 -25.90 -11.03
N ALA A 94 18.09 -25.84 -10.57
CA ALA A 94 17.67 -26.15 -9.21
C ALA A 94 18.45 -25.37 -8.12
N ILE A 95 18.77 -24.10 -8.38
CA ILE A 95 19.48 -23.21 -7.46
C ILE A 95 18.46 -22.53 -6.53
N GLY A 96 18.14 -23.18 -5.41
CA GLY A 96 17.04 -22.78 -4.50
C GLY A 96 17.43 -21.89 -3.31
N ASN A 97 18.67 -21.43 -3.21
CA ASN A 97 19.21 -20.69 -2.05
C ASN A 97 19.67 -19.27 -2.39
N VAL A 98 19.00 -18.61 -3.34
CA VAL A 98 19.33 -17.24 -3.76
C VAL A 98 18.53 -16.22 -2.95
N VAL A 99 19.23 -15.26 -2.36
CA VAL A 99 18.65 -14.11 -1.68
C VAL A 99 19.34 -12.84 -2.19
N ALA A 100 18.56 -11.89 -2.71
CA ALA A 100 19.03 -10.55 -3.01
C ALA A 100 18.93 -9.66 -1.77
N ILE A 101 19.95 -8.81 -1.60
CA ILE A 101 19.95 -7.72 -0.61
C ILE A 101 20.14 -6.44 -1.41
N THR A 102 19.11 -5.61 -1.44
CA THR A 102 19.03 -4.47 -2.36
C THR A 102 18.71 -3.18 -1.60
N GLY A 103 18.76 -2.06 -2.31
CA GLY A 103 18.49 -0.72 -1.80
C GLY A 103 17.90 0.14 -2.91
N ASP A 104 18.42 1.37 -3.07
CA ASP A 104 18.05 2.36 -4.09
C ASP A 104 16.62 2.91 -3.94
N ILE A 105 15.60 2.07 -3.86
CA ILE A 105 14.18 2.49 -3.83
C ILE A 105 13.77 3.22 -2.54
N HIS A 106 14.63 3.29 -1.53
CA HIS A 106 14.37 3.93 -0.23
C HIS A 106 13.11 3.41 0.49
N SER A 107 12.95 2.09 0.53
CA SER A 107 11.86 1.41 1.26
C SER A 107 12.34 0.09 1.88
N PHE A 108 11.63 -0.39 2.89
CA PHE A 108 11.78 -1.78 3.32
C PHE A 108 10.79 -2.69 2.62
N PHE A 109 11.29 -3.67 1.87
CA PHE A 109 10.49 -4.77 1.32
C PHE A 109 11.08 -6.12 1.68
N ALA A 110 10.21 -7.12 1.81
CA ALA A 110 10.60 -8.51 1.72
C ALA A 110 9.57 -9.26 0.89
N GLY A 111 10.02 -10.06 -0.06
CA GLY A 111 9.13 -10.84 -0.92
C GLY A 111 9.88 -11.86 -1.75
N THR A 112 9.13 -12.66 -2.48
CA THR A 112 9.69 -13.61 -3.43
C THR A 112 9.80 -12.98 -4.82
N VAL A 113 10.83 -13.38 -5.57
CA VAL A 113 10.93 -13.10 -6.99
C VAL A 113 10.59 -14.37 -7.76
N SER A 114 9.60 -14.27 -8.64
CA SER A 114 9.14 -15.39 -9.47
C SER A 114 9.92 -15.48 -10.78
N ASP A 115 9.89 -16.67 -11.39
CA ASP A 115 10.45 -16.92 -12.72
C ASP A 115 9.83 -16.05 -13.83
N ASP A 116 8.52 -15.91 -13.80
CA ASP A 116 7.77 -15.06 -14.73
C ASP A 116 6.55 -14.46 -14.03
N PHE A 117 6.61 -13.16 -13.72
CA PHE A 117 5.47 -12.44 -13.15
C PHE A 117 4.30 -12.24 -14.13
N ASP A 118 4.53 -12.38 -15.45
CA ASP A 118 3.46 -12.32 -16.46
C ASP A 118 2.70 -13.66 -16.57
N ALA A 119 3.22 -14.73 -15.97
CA ALA A 119 2.54 -16.02 -15.94
C ALA A 119 1.30 -15.97 -15.03
N ALA A 120 0.32 -16.82 -15.35
CA ALA A 120 -0.90 -16.94 -14.55
C ALA A 120 -0.57 -17.21 -13.06
N GLY A 121 -1.13 -16.40 -12.17
CA GLY A 121 -0.85 -16.49 -10.72
C GLY A 121 0.47 -15.86 -10.27
N GLY A 122 1.20 -15.15 -11.15
CA GLY A 122 2.44 -14.45 -10.82
C GLY A 122 3.70 -15.34 -10.85
N GLY A 123 3.63 -16.50 -11.50
CA GLY A 123 4.75 -17.40 -11.70
C GLY A 123 5.12 -18.26 -10.48
N THR A 124 6.25 -18.95 -10.58
CA THR A 124 6.83 -19.78 -9.52
C THR A 124 7.92 -18.97 -8.79
N PRO A 125 7.83 -18.77 -7.47
CA PRO A 125 8.93 -18.20 -6.67
C PRO A 125 10.24 -18.98 -6.85
N VAL A 126 11.34 -18.28 -7.12
CA VAL A 126 12.67 -18.89 -7.30
C VAL A 126 13.76 -18.29 -6.41
N MET A 127 13.55 -17.07 -5.90
CA MET A 127 14.46 -16.44 -4.95
C MET A 127 13.71 -15.48 -4.02
N VAL A 128 14.40 -14.94 -3.02
CA VAL A 128 13.89 -13.90 -2.12
C VAL A 128 14.62 -12.58 -2.37
N ASP A 129 13.91 -11.46 -2.32
CA ASP A 129 14.49 -10.12 -2.30
C ASP A 129 14.20 -9.44 -0.96
N LEU A 130 15.26 -8.86 -0.37
CA LEU A 130 15.25 -8.15 0.90
C LEU A 130 15.78 -6.74 0.66
N VAL A 131 14.87 -5.78 0.59
CA VAL A 131 15.16 -4.40 0.20
C VAL A 131 15.35 -3.56 1.47
N SER A 132 16.46 -2.84 1.56
CA SER A 132 16.75 -1.91 2.65
C SER A 132 16.30 -0.49 2.31
N ALA A 133 15.73 0.19 3.31
CA ALA A 133 15.43 1.61 3.22
C ALA A 133 16.72 2.46 3.11
N GLY A 134 16.55 3.71 2.68
CA GLY A 134 17.62 4.71 2.72
C GLY A 134 17.92 5.15 4.14
N VAL A 135 19.19 5.44 4.45
CA VAL A 135 19.58 5.91 5.78
C VAL A 135 19.07 7.33 6.02
N SER A 136 19.21 8.21 5.03
CA SER A 136 18.89 9.64 5.13
C SER A 136 18.08 10.19 3.96
N SER A 137 17.97 9.45 2.86
CA SER A 137 17.18 9.87 1.70
C SER A 137 15.69 9.95 2.03
N ASP A 138 14.95 10.74 1.27
CA ASP A 138 13.49 10.72 1.32
C ASP A 138 12.96 9.34 0.92
N SER A 139 11.85 8.96 1.54
CA SER A 139 11.23 7.65 1.38
C SER A 139 10.56 7.52 0.01
N PHE A 140 10.40 6.28 -0.49
CA PHE A 140 9.67 6.03 -1.73
C PHE A 140 8.26 6.64 -1.72
N PHE A 141 7.58 6.54 -0.57
CA PHE A 141 6.29 7.16 -0.35
C PHE A 141 6.33 8.67 -0.62
N SER A 142 7.37 9.36 -0.16
CA SER A 142 7.50 10.82 -0.35
C SER A 142 7.61 11.19 -1.84
N TYR A 143 8.40 10.45 -2.62
CA TYR A 143 8.53 10.68 -4.06
C TYR A 143 7.21 10.44 -4.80
N LEU A 144 6.57 9.29 -4.54
CA LEU A 144 5.32 8.89 -5.20
C LEU A 144 4.17 9.82 -4.81
N LYS A 145 4.10 10.24 -3.54
CA LYS A 145 3.11 11.23 -3.09
C LYS A 145 3.26 12.54 -3.86
N SER A 146 4.49 13.03 -3.99
CA SER A 146 4.76 14.27 -4.72
C SER A 146 4.35 14.16 -6.20
N ALA A 147 4.67 13.05 -6.86
CA ALA A 147 4.33 12.83 -8.26
C ALA A 147 2.82 12.64 -8.46
N ALA A 148 2.17 11.82 -7.63
CA ALA A 148 0.74 11.54 -7.74
C ALA A 148 -0.14 12.71 -7.31
N GLY A 149 0.33 13.55 -6.38
CA GLY A 149 -0.41 14.72 -5.88
C GLY A 149 -0.72 15.75 -6.97
N THR A 150 0.02 15.76 -8.08
CA THR A 150 -0.26 16.63 -9.24
C THR A 150 -1.22 16.00 -10.25
N MET A 151 -1.67 14.76 -10.02
CA MET A 151 -2.46 13.96 -10.97
C MET A 151 -3.95 13.85 -10.56
N GLY A 152 -4.44 14.82 -9.78
CA GLY A 152 -5.84 14.86 -9.33
C GLY A 152 -6.18 13.68 -8.41
N ASP A 153 -7.34 13.06 -8.65
CA ASP A 153 -7.88 12.03 -7.74
C ASP A 153 -7.02 10.77 -7.64
N ILE A 154 -6.10 10.51 -8.59
CA ILE A 154 -5.11 9.43 -8.48
C ILE A 154 -4.25 9.56 -7.23
N GLY A 155 -4.02 10.77 -6.73
CA GLY A 155 -3.26 11.01 -5.50
C GLY A 155 -3.80 10.20 -4.31
N THR A 156 -5.10 9.90 -4.29
CA THR A 156 -5.75 9.10 -3.24
C THR A 156 -5.35 7.63 -3.25
N LEU A 157 -4.79 7.11 -4.34
CA LEU A 157 -4.20 5.76 -4.38
C LEU A 157 -2.86 5.70 -3.62
N VAL A 158 -2.24 6.85 -3.38
CA VAL A 158 -0.91 6.97 -2.79
C VAL A 158 -0.98 7.53 -1.37
N SER A 159 -1.76 8.59 -1.14
CA SER A 159 -1.82 9.25 0.16
C SER A 159 -3.20 9.79 0.50
N TYR A 160 -3.50 9.88 1.80
CA TYR A 160 -4.67 10.61 2.31
C TYR A 160 -4.23 11.71 3.30
N PRO A 161 -4.53 12.99 3.04
CA PRO A 161 -4.18 14.07 3.95
C PRO A 161 -5.02 14.01 5.23
N LEU A 162 -4.37 14.08 6.38
CA LEU A 162 -4.99 14.01 7.69
C LEU A 162 -4.57 15.21 8.55
N ALA A 163 -5.51 16.09 8.85
CA ALA A 163 -5.31 17.23 9.75
C ALA A 163 -5.77 16.87 11.16
N ILE A 164 -4.85 16.92 12.12
CA ILE A 164 -5.07 16.47 13.50
C ILE A 164 -4.93 17.68 14.44
N PRO A 165 -6.02 18.16 15.06
CA PRO A 165 -5.93 19.14 16.13
C PRO A 165 -5.29 18.51 17.38
N VAL A 166 -4.19 19.08 17.85
CA VAL A 166 -3.49 18.65 19.07
C VAL A 166 -3.48 19.80 20.08
N THR A 167 -4.12 19.58 21.22
CA THR A 167 -4.23 20.60 22.29
C THR A 167 -2.85 21.09 22.73
N GLY A 168 -2.66 22.41 22.72
CA GLY A 168 -1.39 23.06 23.10
C GLY A 168 -0.29 23.03 22.03
N VAL A 169 -0.52 22.36 20.89
CA VAL A 169 0.46 22.23 19.78
C VAL A 169 -0.08 22.84 18.48
N GLY A 170 -1.40 22.85 18.30
CA GLY A 170 -2.08 23.27 17.06
C GLY A 170 -2.35 22.10 16.13
N THR A 171 -2.55 22.37 14.85
CA THR A 171 -2.85 21.32 13.85
C THR A 171 -1.58 20.66 13.36
N VAL A 172 -1.51 19.34 13.49
CA VAL A 172 -0.50 18.47 12.88
C VAL A 172 -1.08 17.92 11.58
N ASN A 173 -0.42 18.19 10.45
CA ASN A 173 -0.81 17.67 9.15
C ASN A 173 0.07 16.47 8.81
N LEU A 174 -0.57 15.35 8.50
CA LEU A 174 0.08 14.10 8.10
C LEU A 174 -0.45 13.67 6.74
N ASP A 175 0.32 12.84 6.06
CA ASP A 175 -0.12 12.12 4.86
C ASP A 175 -0.13 10.64 5.18
N VAL A 176 -1.32 10.06 5.31
CA VAL A 176 -1.48 8.61 5.55
C VAL A 176 -1.03 7.87 4.30
N ASN A 177 -0.12 6.91 4.48
CA ASN A 177 0.49 6.16 3.38
C ASN A 177 -0.44 5.06 2.86
N LEU A 178 -1.22 5.40 1.84
CA LEU A 178 -2.11 4.47 1.15
C LEU A 178 -1.40 3.64 0.07
N LEU A 179 -0.25 4.12 -0.43
CA LEU A 179 0.60 3.41 -1.38
C LEU A 179 0.92 2.00 -0.89
N ASP A 180 1.21 1.88 0.41
CA ASP A 180 1.48 0.60 1.04
C ASP A 180 0.37 -0.44 0.76
N TYR A 181 -0.89 -0.05 0.95
CA TYR A 181 -2.05 -0.92 0.73
C TYR A 181 -2.29 -1.16 -0.76
N THR A 182 -2.17 -0.13 -1.58
CA THR A 182 -2.24 -0.24 -3.05
C THR A 182 -1.19 -1.21 -3.60
N MET A 183 0.00 -1.27 -3.00
CA MET A 183 1.06 -2.20 -3.38
C MET A 183 0.86 -3.63 -2.86
N GLY A 184 -0.16 -3.90 -2.05
CA GLY A 184 -0.47 -5.25 -1.57
C GLY A 184 -0.11 -5.53 -0.10
N LYS A 185 0.08 -4.49 0.72
CA LYS A 185 0.15 -4.68 2.18
C LYS A 185 -1.14 -5.31 2.69
N ALA A 186 -1.00 -6.13 3.74
CA ALA A 186 -2.12 -6.84 4.36
C ALA A 186 -3.26 -5.90 4.75
N VAL A 187 -4.49 -6.44 4.72
CA VAL A 187 -5.72 -5.69 5.02
C VAL A 187 -5.60 -5.04 6.40
N PRO A 188 -5.73 -3.70 6.51
CA PRO A 188 -5.51 -3.03 7.76
C PRO A 188 -6.67 -3.25 8.76
N THR A 189 -6.29 -3.29 10.03
CA THR A 189 -7.14 -2.94 11.17
C THR A 189 -6.90 -1.48 11.57
N VAL A 190 -7.78 -0.92 12.40
CA VAL A 190 -7.57 0.44 12.99
C VAL A 190 -6.20 0.54 13.66
N ASP A 191 -5.80 -0.48 14.42
CA ASP A 191 -4.52 -0.46 15.14
C ASP A 191 -3.32 -0.50 14.19
N SER A 192 -3.37 -1.30 13.13
CA SER A 192 -2.29 -1.31 12.13
C SER A 192 -2.18 0.00 11.35
N LEU A 193 -3.31 0.67 11.10
CA LEU A 193 -3.36 1.97 10.44
C LEU A 193 -2.81 3.08 11.34
N LEU A 194 -3.15 3.07 12.64
CA LEU A 194 -2.56 3.97 13.63
C LEU A 194 -1.05 3.77 13.77
N GLU A 195 -0.60 2.52 13.82
CA GLU A 195 0.82 2.19 13.95
C GLU A 195 1.62 2.65 12.73
N GLN A 196 1.03 2.69 11.53
CA GLN A 196 1.67 3.26 10.34
C GLN A 196 2.05 4.75 10.55
N LEU A 197 1.22 5.52 11.28
CA LEU A 197 1.44 6.95 11.50
C LEU A 197 2.49 7.26 12.56
N ARG A 198 2.90 6.29 13.38
CA ARG A 198 3.68 6.53 14.61
C ARG A 198 4.93 7.39 14.39
N VAL A 199 5.75 7.03 13.40
CA VAL A 199 7.03 7.73 13.11
C VAL A 199 6.80 9.12 12.54
N GLN A 200 5.84 9.25 11.62
CA GLN A 200 5.48 10.52 10.99
C GLN A 200 4.90 11.50 12.02
N LEU A 201 3.98 11.03 12.86
CA LEU A 201 3.35 11.82 13.93
C LEU A 201 4.38 12.25 14.98
N ARG A 202 5.25 11.34 15.43
CA ARG A 202 6.33 11.67 16.38
C ARG A 202 7.25 12.76 15.82
N GLY A 203 7.64 12.64 14.56
CA GLY A 203 8.47 13.64 13.89
C GLY A 203 7.76 14.99 13.72
N ALA A 204 6.48 14.99 13.34
CA ALA A 204 5.71 16.21 13.16
C ALA A 204 5.46 16.96 14.49
N LEU A 205 5.22 16.22 15.58
CA LEU A 205 5.12 16.79 16.94
C LEU A 205 6.46 17.40 17.38
N ALA A 206 7.58 16.72 17.12
CA ALA A 206 8.91 17.24 17.42
C ALA A 206 9.19 18.53 16.64
N ALA A 207 8.84 18.58 15.35
CA ALA A 207 8.96 19.77 14.51
C ALA A 207 8.08 20.95 14.99
N LYS A 208 7.00 20.66 15.72
CA LYS A 208 6.14 21.65 16.38
C LYS A 208 6.60 22.04 17.78
N GLY A 209 7.76 21.54 18.24
CA GLY A 209 8.37 21.93 19.50
C GLY A 209 7.89 21.13 20.72
N VAL A 210 7.20 20.01 20.54
CA VAL A 210 6.88 19.11 21.67
C VAL A 210 8.20 18.53 22.22
N PRO A 211 8.49 18.67 23.53
CA PRO A 211 9.72 18.14 24.12
C PRO A 211 9.85 16.64 23.92
N GLU A 212 11.07 16.14 23.67
CA GLU A 212 11.28 14.71 23.36
C GLU A 212 10.71 13.77 24.44
N ALA A 213 10.85 14.15 25.71
CA ALA A 213 10.32 13.39 26.85
C ALA A 213 8.78 13.26 26.86
N GLN A 214 8.06 14.10 26.10
CA GLN A 214 6.60 14.07 26.00
C GLN A 214 6.11 13.44 24.69
N LEU A 215 6.97 13.28 23.68
CA LEU A 215 6.56 12.87 22.33
C LEU A 215 5.78 11.56 22.32
N ASP A 216 6.28 10.52 22.96
CA ASP A 216 5.65 9.20 22.91
C ASP A 216 4.29 9.18 23.62
N ALA A 217 4.17 9.91 24.74
CA ALA A 217 2.90 10.08 25.45
C ALA A 217 1.88 10.89 24.61
N THR A 218 2.33 11.96 23.95
CA THR A 218 1.49 12.76 23.05
C THR A 218 1.05 11.95 21.83
N VAL A 219 1.95 11.15 21.24
CA VAL A 219 1.62 10.22 20.13
C VAL A 219 0.50 9.26 20.56
N ALA A 220 0.64 8.64 21.74
CA ALA A 220 -0.38 7.70 22.25
C ALA A 220 -1.74 8.39 22.48
N ALA A 221 -1.74 9.61 23.04
CA ALA A 221 -2.97 10.38 23.25
C ALA A 221 -3.65 10.76 21.92
N VAL A 222 -2.87 11.18 20.92
CA VAL A 222 -3.38 11.48 19.58
C VAL A 222 -3.94 10.23 18.90
N GLN A 223 -3.23 9.10 18.97
CA GLN A 223 -3.71 7.83 18.41
C GLN A 223 -5.00 7.36 19.08
N ALA A 224 -5.16 7.56 20.40
CA ALA A 224 -6.41 7.26 21.09
C ALA A 224 -7.57 8.14 20.59
N GLY A 225 -7.32 9.43 20.35
CA GLY A 225 -8.30 10.34 19.73
C GLY A 225 -8.69 9.91 18.31
N LEU A 226 -7.72 9.58 17.47
CA LEU A 226 -7.95 9.07 16.11
C LEU A 226 -8.73 7.75 16.14
N LYS A 227 -8.44 6.85 17.08
CA LYS A 227 -9.16 5.58 17.25
C LYS A 227 -10.65 5.80 17.53
N ALA A 228 -11.00 6.86 18.26
CA ALA A 228 -12.39 7.23 18.55
C ALA A 228 -13.08 8.01 17.42
N SER A 229 -12.33 8.53 16.45
CA SER A 229 -12.86 9.27 15.31
C SER A 229 -13.46 8.31 14.27
N THR A 230 -14.70 8.56 13.84
CA THR A 230 -15.35 7.78 12.77
C THR A 230 -14.69 7.99 11.41
N ASP A 231 -14.21 9.20 11.14
CA ASP A 231 -13.55 9.52 9.87
C ASP A 231 -12.27 8.69 9.71
N PHE A 232 -11.55 8.46 10.80
CA PHE A 232 -10.36 7.62 10.79
C PHE A 232 -10.70 6.12 10.88
N SER A 233 -11.45 5.72 11.92
CA SER A 233 -11.69 4.31 12.26
C SER A 233 -12.66 3.58 11.33
N VAL A 234 -13.48 4.31 10.57
CA VAL A 234 -14.46 3.74 9.63
C VAL A 234 -14.15 4.17 8.20
N THR A 235 -14.15 5.48 7.93
CA THR A 235 -14.05 5.98 6.55
C THR A 235 -12.66 5.74 5.94
N LEU A 236 -11.60 6.22 6.59
CA LEU A 236 -10.23 6.03 6.09
C LEU A 236 -9.80 4.56 6.17
N LEU A 237 -10.19 3.85 7.23
CA LEU A 237 -9.98 2.40 7.30
C LEU A 237 -10.62 1.68 6.11
N GLY A 238 -11.88 1.98 5.81
CA GLY A 238 -12.62 1.37 4.71
C GLY A 238 -11.95 1.61 3.36
N LEU A 239 -11.45 2.83 3.13
CA LEU A 239 -10.65 3.15 1.94
C LEU A 239 -9.37 2.29 1.88
N ALA A 240 -8.59 2.25 2.95
CA ALA A 240 -7.35 1.46 2.99
C ALA A 240 -7.59 -0.04 2.79
N GLN A 241 -8.70 -0.57 3.32
CA GLN A 241 -9.14 -1.96 3.10
C GLN A 241 -9.51 -2.23 1.64
N GLN A 242 -10.20 -1.29 0.98
CA GLN A 242 -10.52 -1.39 -0.44
C GLN A 242 -9.26 -1.40 -1.32
N LEU A 243 -8.28 -0.55 -0.99
CA LEU A 243 -7.00 -0.47 -1.71
C LEU A 243 -6.15 -1.73 -1.52
N SER A 244 -6.07 -2.26 -0.30
CA SER A 244 -5.41 -3.54 -0.01
C SER A 244 -6.04 -4.70 -0.80
N GLY A 245 -7.37 -4.67 -0.95
CA GLY A 245 -8.13 -5.66 -1.72
C GLY A 245 -7.86 -5.65 -3.23
N LEU A 246 -7.09 -4.70 -3.77
CA LEU A 246 -6.65 -4.74 -5.17
C LEU A 246 -5.66 -5.88 -5.42
N GLY A 247 -4.89 -6.30 -4.41
CA GLY A 247 -4.04 -7.48 -4.47
C GLY A 247 -2.92 -7.40 -5.52
N ASN A 248 -2.37 -6.21 -5.78
CA ASN A 248 -1.48 -5.97 -6.91
C ASN A 248 -0.16 -6.77 -6.87
N ASN A 249 0.42 -7.02 -5.69
CA ASN A 249 1.70 -7.72 -5.55
C ASN A 249 1.68 -8.78 -4.42
N PRO A 250 0.99 -9.92 -4.58
CA PRO A 250 0.81 -10.93 -3.52
C PRO A 250 2.12 -11.62 -3.07
N TRP A 251 3.20 -11.47 -3.84
CA TRP A 251 4.54 -11.97 -3.53
C TRP A 251 5.28 -11.12 -2.47
N ILE A 252 4.85 -9.88 -2.23
CA ILE A 252 5.42 -9.02 -1.19
C ILE A 252 4.83 -9.43 0.17
N LYS A 253 5.70 -9.77 1.12
CA LYS A 253 5.34 -10.20 2.49
C LYS A 253 5.59 -9.14 3.55
N HIS A 254 6.55 -8.25 3.32
CA HIS A 254 6.75 -7.05 4.12
C HIS A 254 6.83 -5.83 3.22
N LEU A 255 6.17 -4.75 3.63
CA LEU A 255 6.21 -3.49 2.91
C LEU A 255 6.07 -2.30 3.88
N ASN A 256 7.04 -1.40 3.80
CA ASN A 256 7.05 -0.11 4.47
C ASN A 256 7.74 0.92 3.57
N THR A 257 6.93 1.62 2.76
CA THR A 257 7.42 2.62 1.80
C THR A 257 7.73 3.98 2.41
N ASP A 258 7.33 4.20 3.67
CA ASP A 258 7.65 5.43 4.42
C ASP A 258 8.66 5.14 5.54
N ALA A 259 9.86 4.74 5.15
CA ALA A 259 10.92 4.39 6.08
C ALA A 259 12.25 5.07 5.74
N GLN A 260 12.95 5.48 6.79
CA GLN A 260 14.39 5.62 6.81
C GLN A 260 14.94 4.59 7.79
N GLY A 261 16.14 4.07 7.52
CA GLY A 261 16.76 3.09 8.38
C GLY A 261 17.83 2.25 7.69
N TYR A 262 18.05 1.06 8.23
CA TYR A 262 19.02 0.10 7.73
C TYR A 262 18.60 -1.34 8.03
N THR A 263 19.19 -2.29 7.34
CA THR A 263 18.95 -3.73 7.54
C THR A 263 20.17 -4.38 8.17
N VAL A 264 19.96 -5.18 9.23
CA VAL A 264 21.00 -6.05 9.79
C VAL A 264 20.73 -7.48 9.35
N VAL A 265 21.69 -8.10 8.68
CA VAL A 265 21.58 -9.48 8.18
C VAL A 265 22.47 -10.41 9.00
N THR A 266 21.89 -11.52 9.46
CA THR A 266 22.60 -12.63 10.08
C THR A 266 22.43 -13.87 9.21
N LEU A 267 23.53 -14.43 8.71
CA LEU A 267 23.53 -15.62 7.87
C LEU A 267 24.11 -16.82 8.64
N THR A 268 23.45 -17.96 8.51
CA THR A 268 23.89 -19.26 9.00
C THR A 268 23.70 -20.30 7.89
N PRO A 269 24.27 -21.51 8.00
CA PRO A 269 24.02 -22.56 7.00
C PRO A 269 22.55 -22.91 6.80
N GLY A 270 21.70 -22.75 7.83
CA GLY A 270 20.28 -23.12 7.78
C GLY A 270 19.31 -21.99 7.43
N LYS A 271 19.73 -20.72 7.55
CA LYS A 271 18.85 -19.56 7.31
C LYS A 271 19.61 -18.24 7.20
N LEU A 272 18.96 -17.28 6.55
CA LEU A 272 19.26 -15.85 6.60
C LEU A 272 18.15 -15.14 7.39
N VAL A 273 18.52 -14.29 8.34
CA VAL A 273 17.60 -13.42 9.08
C VAL A 273 17.97 -11.97 8.81
N ALA A 274 17.01 -11.20 8.30
CA ALA A 274 17.14 -9.76 8.09
C ALA A 274 16.25 -9.01 9.09
N GLN A 275 16.84 -8.07 9.82
CA GLN A 275 16.13 -7.13 10.69
C GLN A 275 16.07 -5.77 10.03
N PHE A 276 14.90 -5.40 9.51
CA PHE A 276 14.62 -4.07 8.99
C PHE A 276 14.43 -3.11 10.16
N LYS A 277 15.38 -2.20 10.37
CA LYS A 277 15.37 -1.26 11.49
C LYS A 277 14.97 0.12 10.99
N GLN A 278 13.70 0.47 11.16
CA GLN A 278 13.21 1.83 10.90
C GLN A 278 13.66 2.75 12.04
N VAL A 279 14.20 3.91 11.68
CA VAL A 279 14.65 4.91 12.64
C VAL A 279 13.58 5.98 12.91
N ASN A 280 13.59 6.54 14.11
CA ASN A 280 12.84 7.75 14.41
C ASN A 280 13.41 8.95 13.64
N LYS A 281 12.53 9.91 13.31
CA LYS A 281 12.95 11.20 12.75
C LYS A 281 13.73 12.01 13.80
N LEU A 282 14.51 12.97 13.32
CA LEU A 282 15.24 13.92 14.18
C LEU A 282 14.28 14.69 15.08
N VAL A 283 14.75 15.07 16.25
CA VAL A 283 14.07 16.01 17.16
C VAL A 283 14.71 17.38 16.95
N GLY A 284 14.06 18.22 16.14
CA GLY A 284 14.70 19.42 15.60
C GLY A 284 15.89 19.02 14.72
N THR A 285 17.10 19.45 15.10
CA THR A 285 18.35 19.09 14.42
C THR A 285 19.14 17.99 15.15
N ALA A 286 18.64 17.47 16.27
CA ALA A 286 19.31 16.48 17.09
C ALA A 286 18.85 15.05 16.77
N ALA A 287 19.76 14.09 16.94
CA ALA A 287 19.42 12.67 16.91
C ALA A 287 18.48 12.33 18.08
N PRO A 288 17.44 11.51 17.87
CA PRO A 288 16.54 11.09 18.94
C PRO A 288 17.28 10.18 19.93
N SER A 289 16.93 10.29 21.22
CA SER A 289 17.43 9.42 22.29
C SER A 289 17.12 7.94 22.04
N ASN A 290 15.93 7.64 21.51
CA ASN A 290 15.59 6.33 20.97
C ASN A 290 15.67 6.35 19.44
N VAL A 291 16.77 5.83 18.90
CA VAL A 291 17.01 5.84 17.44
C VAL A 291 16.10 4.86 16.70
N ILE A 292 15.86 3.67 17.25
CA ILE A 292 15.11 2.62 16.54
C ILE A 292 13.62 2.75 16.86
N ALA A 293 12.84 3.12 15.84
CA ALA A 293 11.39 3.19 15.95
C ALA A 293 10.75 1.80 15.88
N ARG A 294 11.16 0.98 14.91
CA ARG A 294 10.57 -0.32 14.65
C ARG A 294 11.63 -1.29 14.16
N VAL A 295 11.49 -2.56 14.55
CA VAL A 295 12.22 -3.67 13.95
C VAL A 295 11.20 -4.62 13.36
N THR A 296 11.34 -4.95 12.08
CA THR A 296 10.62 -6.06 11.44
C THR A 296 11.63 -7.13 11.08
N THR A 297 11.34 -8.40 11.39
CA THR A 297 12.24 -9.51 11.07
C THR A 297 11.72 -10.29 9.87
N ALA A 298 12.57 -10.50 8.87
CA ALA A 298 12.33 -11.40 7.74
C ALA A 298 13.30 -12.59 7.85
N THR A 299 12.76 -13.81 7.79
CA THR A 299 13.54 -15.05 7.83
C THR A 299 13.39 -15.81 6.52
N VAL A 300 14.52 -16.19 5.92
CA VAL A 300 14.61 -17.06 4.74
C VAL A 300 15.31 -18.35 5.15
N THR A 301 14.60 -19.47 5.08
CA THR A 301 15.17 -20.80 5.35
C THR A 301 16.00 -21.26 4.15
N ALA A 302 17.13 -21.91 4.40
CA ALA A 302 17.99 -22.44 3.33
C ALA A 302 17.20 -23.37 2.40
N GLY A 303 17.39 -23.19 1.08
CA GLY A 303 16.74 -24.00 0.04
C GLY A 303 15.26 -23.65 -0.23
N ALA A 304 14.72 -22.60 0.41
CA ALA A 304 13.34 -22.16 0.19
C ALA A 304 13.31 -20.77 -0.47
N ALA A 305 12.63 -20.66 -1.61
CA ALA A 305 12.24 -19.39 -2.22
C ALA A 305 11.00 -18.81 -1.49
N ALA A 306 11.12 -18.60 -0.19
CA ALA A 306 10.04 -18.10 0.67
C ALA A 306 10.61 -17.28 1.83
N VAL A 307 9.82 -16.30 2.30
CA VAL A 307 10.19 -15.44 3.42
C VAL A 307 9.05 -15.39 4.44
N VAL A 308 9.40 -15.51 5.72
CA VAL A 308 8.48 -15.36 6.86
C VAL A 308 8.78 -14.05 7.56
N VAL A 309 7.74 -13.27 7.82
CA VAL A 309 7.83 -11.95 8.46
C VAL A 309 7.25 -12.03 9.87
N SER A 310 7.96 -11.47 10.85
CA SER A 310 7.56 -11.40 12.27
C SER A 310 7.99 -10.10 12.92
#